data_AF-A0A928MGK6-F1
#
_entry.id   AF-A0A928MGK6-F1
#
_cell.length_a   1.000
_cell.length_b   1.000
_cell.length_c   1.000
_cell.angle_alpha   90.00
_cell.angle_beta   90.00
_cell.angle_gamma   90.00
#
_symmetry.space_group_name_H-M   'P 1'
#
loop_
_entity.id
_entity.type
_entity.pdbx_description
1 polymer ?
#
loop_
_entity_poly.entity_id
_entity_poly.type
_entity_poly.pdbx_seq_one_letter_code
_entity_poly.pdbx_strand_id
1 'polypeptide(L)' 'MNKTRLYISLPQDRDAVVTILARNGYTVRQGKEKRGKVYEKYVEFWKEGDDGTTERTDRN' A
#
# COMPACT_ATOMS: atom_id res chain seq x y z
N MET A 1 6.03 5.76 11.00
CA MET A 1 5.50 5.74 9.61
C MET A 1 5.23 4.31 9.23
N ASN A 2 4.00 3.86 9.38
CA ASN A 2 3.61 2.50 9.01
C ASN A 2 3.37 2.44 7.51
N LYS A 3 4.23 1.69 6.80
CA LYS A 3 4.10 1.45 5.37
C LYS A 3 3.56 0.05 5.16
N THR A 4 2.39 -0.04 4.55
CA THR A 4 1.76 -1.33 4.22
C THR A 4 2.11 -1.71 2.79
N ARG A 5 2.44 -2.98 2.56
CA ARG A 5 2.75 -3.52 1.23
C ARG A 5 1.70 -4.53 0.81
N LEU A 6 1.17 -4.35 -0.39
CA LEU A 6 0.25 -5.27 -1.05
C LEU A 6 0.97 -5.90 -2.24
N TYR A 7 1.11 -7.22 -2.23
CA TYR A 7 1.68 -7.98 -3.33
C TYR A 7 0.56 -8.34 -4.32
N ILE A 8 0.63 -7.78 -5.51
CA ILE A 8 -0.41 -7.94 -6.53
C ILE A 8 0.28 -8.31 -7.84
N SER A 9 0.05 -9.55 -8.26
CA SER A 9 0.66 -10.14 -9.46
C SER A 9 0.05 -9.58 -10.75
N LEU A 10 -1.27 -9.36 -10.76
CA LEU A 10 -2.01 -8.87 -11.92
C LEU A 10 -1.78 -7.36 -12.11
N PRO A 11 -1.42 -6.90 -13.33
CA PRO A 11 -1.14 -5.50 -13.56
C PRO A 11 -2.38 -4.60 -13.48
N GLN A 12 -3.55 -5.11 -13.87
CA GLN A 12 -4.82 -4.36 -13.85
C GLN A 12 -5.26 -4.06 -12.42
N ASP A 13 -5.25 -5.07 -11.55
CA ASP A 13 -5.59 -4.92 -10.13
C ASP A 13 -4.64 -3.95 -9.43
N ARG A 14 -3.35 -3.98 -9.79
CA ARG A 14 -2.35 -3.05 -9.25
C ARG A 14 -2.70 -1.61 -9.58
N ASP A 15 -3.09 -1.34 -10.82
CA ASP A 15 -3.45 0.00 -11.28
C ASP A 15 -4.74 0.51 -10.62
N ALA A 16 -5.73 -0.37 -10.49
CA ALA A 16 -6.97 -0.09 -9.77
C ALA A 16 -6.69 0.28 -8.30
N VAL A 17 -5.88 -0.51 -7.60
CA VAL A 17 -5.54 -0.28 -6.19
C VAL A 17 -4.75 1.02 -6.01
N VAL A 18 -3.78 1.30 -6.88
CA VAL A 18 -3.03 2.57 -6.88
C VAL A 18 -3.99 3.75 -7.02
N THR A 19 -4.93 3.67 -7.97
CA THR A 19 -5.93 4.71 -8.22
C THR A 19 -6.84 4.92 -7.02
N ILE A 20 -7.37 3.84 -6.43
CA ILE A 20 -8.24 3.91 -5.26
C ILE A 20 -7.50 4.55 -4.08
N LEU A 21 -6.30 4.09 -3.76
CA LEU A 21 -5.52 4.58 -2.64
C LEU A 21 -5.15 6.07 -2.82
N ALA A 22 -4.67 6.46 -4.00
CA ALA A 22 -4.35 7.86 -4.31
C ALA A 22 -5.58 8.77 -4.19
N ARG A 23 -6.75 8.32 -4.68
CA ARG A 23 -8.02 9.07 -4.56
C ARG A 23 -8.46 9.25 -3.11
N ASN A 24 -8.09 8.34 -2.22
CA ASN A 24 -8.42 8.41 -0.79
C ASN A 24 -7.37 9.19 0.04
N GLY A 25 -6.42 9.86 -0.62
CA GLY A 25 -5.39 10.65 0.07
C GLY A 25 -4.30 9.81 0.72
N TYR A 26 -4.12 8.56 0.29
CA TYR A 26 -2.95 7.77 0.66
C TYR A 26 -1.81 8.06 -0.32
N THR A 27 -0.60 8.13 0.21
CA THR A 27 0.61 8.13 -0.60
C THR A 27 0.88 6.70 -1.03
N VAL A 28 1.12 6.51 -2.33
CA VAL A 28 1.32 5.21 -2.95
C VAL A 28 2.65 5.18 -3.70
N ARG A 29 3.34 4.04 -3.62
CA ARG A 29 4.54 3.73 -4.38
C ARG A 29 4.44 2.32 -4.96
N GLN A 30 4.73 2.16 -6.24
CA GLN A 30 4.89 0.84 -6.85
C GLN A 30 6.34 0.39 -6.77
N GLY A 31 6.54 -0.89 -6.50
CA GLY A 31 7.85 -1.51 -6.45
C GLY A 31 7.84 -2.92 -7.01
N LYS A 32 9.04 -3.45 -7.23
CA LYS A 32 9.26 -4.86 -7.54
C LYS A 32 10.41 -5.36 -6.68
N GLU A 33 10.23 -6.51 -6.06
CA GLU A 33 11.24 -7.17 -5.26
C GLU A 33 11.64 -8.48 -5.95
N LYS A 34 12.93 -8.78 -5.94
CA LYS A 34 13.42 -10.04 -6.49
C LYS A 34 13.33 -11.09 -5.38
N ARG A 35 12.49 -12.10 -5.57
CA ARG A 35 12.37 -13.23 -4.65
C ARG A 35 12.79 -14.51 -5.36
N GLY A 36 14.03 -14.92 -5.12
CA GLY A 36 14.66 -16.02 -5.83
C GLY A 36 14.82 -15.74 -7.33
N LYS A 37 14.16 -16.55 -8.17
CA LYS A 37 14.16 -16.42 -9.65
C LYS A 37 13.06 -15.53 -10.21
N VAL A 38 12.09 -15.11 -9.40
CA VAL A 38 10.91 -14.35 -9.85
C VAL A 38 10.95 -12.93 -9.29
N TYR A 39 10.40 -11.98 -10.04
CA TYR A 39 10.14 -10.62 -9.55
C TYR A 39 8.69 -10.52 -9.08
N GLU A 40 8.50 -10.31 -7.79
CA GLU A 40 7.18 -10.01 -7.22
C GLU A 40 6.95 -8.50 -7.29
N LYS A 41 5.79 -8.08 -7.79
CA LYS A 41 5.40 -6.67 -7.85
C LYS A 41 4.54 -6.35 -6.65
N TYR A 42 4.75 -5.18 -6.07
CA TYR A 42 4.02 -4.72 -4.90
C TYR A 42 3.62 -3.25 -5.00
N VAL A 43 2.59 -2.90 -4.25
CA VAL A 43 2.15 -1.52 -3.99
C VAL A 43 2.39 -1.25 -2.52
N GLU A 44 3.26 -0.29 -2.22
CA GLU A 44 3.50 0.22 -0.89
C GLU A 44 2.66 1.49 -0.70
N PHE A 45 1.94 1.59 0.42
CA PHE A 45 1.14 2.77 0.71
C PHE A 45 1.18 3.15 2.19
N TRP A 46 1.00 4.44 2.46
CA TRP A 46 0.93 5.02 3.79
C TRP A 46 0.12 6.30 3.75
N LYS A 47 -0.41 6.71 4.90
CA LYS A 47 -1.05 8.02 5.05
C LYS A 47 -0.12 8.94 5.84
N GLU A 48 0.02 10.17 5.39
CA GLU A 48 0.80 11.18 6.13
C GLU A 48 0.09 11.45 7.47
N GLY A 49 0.82 11.33 8.58
CA GLY A 49 0.27 11.38 9.95
C GLY A 49 -0.20 10.04 10.53
N ASP A 50 -0.09 8.92 9.79
CA ASP A 50 -0.33 7.58 10.32
C ASP A 50 1.00 7.02 10.87
N ASP A 51 1.40 7.50 12.05
CA ASP A 51 2.58 7.01 12.76
C ASP A 51 2.31 5.71 13.54
N GLY A 52 1.11 5.17 13.47
CA GLY A 52 0.73 3.93 14.17
C GLY A 52 0.24 4.12 15.60
N THR A 53 0.14 5.37 16.08
CA THR A 53 -0.40 5.69 17.41
C THR A 53 -1.91 5.95 17.42
N THR A 54 -2.58 5.93 16.26
CA THR A 54 -4.06 6.00 16.25
C THR A 54 -4.65 4.62 16.53
N GLU A 55 -4.54 4.21 17.78
CA GLU A 55 -5.42 3.23 18.39
C GLU A 55 -6.85 3.78 18.25
N ARG A 56 -7.58 3.33 17.22
CA ARG A 56 -9.00 3.65 17.03
C ARG A 56 -9.85 2.78 17.97
N THR A 57 -9.61 2.95 19.26
CA THR A 57 -10.61 2.79 20.33
C THR A 57 -10.90 4.24 20.68
N ASP A 58 -12.01 4.85 20.29
CA ASP A 58 -13.34 4.62 20.81
C ASP A 58 -14.32 5.39 19.91
N ARG A 59 -15.37 4.71 19.44
CA ARG A 59 -16.63 5.37 19.12
C ARG A 59 -17.74 4.57 19.78
N ASN A 60 -18.16 5.02 20.95
CA ASN A 60 -19.49 4.79 21.50
C ASN A 60 -20.33 6.04 21.23
#